data_AF-A0AAE3EG91-F1
#
_entry.id   AF-A0AAE3EG91-F1
#
_cell.length_a   1.000
_cell.length_b   1.000
_cell.length_c   1.000
_cell.angle_alpha   90.00
_cell.angle_beta   90.00
_cell.angle_gamma   90.00
#
_symmetry.space_group_name_H-M   'P 1'
#
loop_
_entity.id
_entity.type
_entity.pdbx_description
1 polymer ?
#
loop_
_entity_poly.entity_id
_entity_poly.type
_entity_poly.pdbx_seq_one_letter_code
_entity_poly.pdbx_strand_id
1 'polypeptide(L)'
;MPAKKPRFFCEFCGSEVKQKDKFCPRCGKFFASVRCPACGFAGDSSVFRDGCPACGYAVNGRGSNRSGPEGKRGNATPDPLPWWIYPAVSLIFIALLAIALIH
;
A
#
# COMPACT_ATOMS: atom_id res chain seq x y z
N MET A 1 10.82 26.28 -20.04
CA MET A 1 11.43 24.96 -19.74
C MET A 1 10.31 23.94 -19.63
N PRO A 2 10.19 22.95 -20.54
CA PRO A 2 9.11 21.97 -20.48
C PRO A 2 9.32 21.03 -19.29
N ALA A 3 8.39 21.07 -18.32
CA ALA A 3 8.41 20.16 -17.18
C ALA A 3 8.14 18.72 -17.66
N LYS A 4 9.15 17.84 -17.59
CA LYS A 4 9.02 16.42 -17.94
C LYS A 4 8.06 15.77 -16.94
N LYS A 5 6.86 15.42 -17.40
CA LYS A 5 5.82 14.83 -16.54
C LYS A 5 6.26 13.42 -16.10
N PRO A 6 6.24 13.10 -14.79
CA PRO A 6 6.62 11.77 -14.32
C PRO A 6 5.67 10.71 -14.87
N ARG A 7 6.23 9.61 -15.38
CA ARG A 7 5.51 8.42 -15.88
C ARG A 7 5.53 7.35 -14.80
N PHE A 8 4.41 6.69 -14.56
CA PHE A 8 4.29 5.65 -13.54
C PHE A 8 4.11 4.31 -14.24
N PHE A 9 4.76 3.26 -13.74
CA PHE A 9 4.73 1.93 -14.34
C PHE A 9 4.28 0.88 -13.33
N CYS A 10 3.52 -0.11 -13.80
CA CYS A 10 3.14 -1.27 -13.00
C CYS A 10 4.31 -2.21 -12.76
N GLU A 11 4.55 -2.53 -11.48
CA GLU A 11 5.57 -3.50 -11.08
C GLU A 11 5.25 -4.94 -11.51
N PHE A 12 3.95 -5.27 -11.67
CA PHE A 12 3.52 -6.62 -12.06
C PHE A 12 3.52 -6.85 -13.58
N CYS A 13 3.22 -5.82 -14.39
CA CYS A 13 3.04 -6.00 -15.84
C CYS A 13 3.78 -4.97 -16.72
N GLY A 14 4.51 -4.04 -16.11
CA GLY A 14 5.27 -3.00 -16.82
C GLY A 14 4.43 -1.97 -17.59
N SER A 15 3.10 -1.96 -17.42
CA SER A 15 2.23 -0.99 -18.11
C SER A 15 2.42 0.42 -17.59
N GLU A 16 2.43 1.42 -18.47
CA GLU A 16 2.32 2.83 -18.07
C GLU A 16 0.93 3.09 -17.49
N VAL A 17 0.89 3.73 -16.32
CA VAL A 17 -0.34 4.10 -15.62
C VAL A 17 -0.30 5.55 -15.18
N LYS A 18 -1.49 6.10 -14.88
CA LYS A 18 -1.59 7.47 -14.38
C LYS A 18 -1.34 7.49 -12.88
N GLN A 19 -0.79 8.59 -12.39
CA GLN A 19 -0.52 8.82 -10.95
C GLN A 19 -1.75 8.62 -10.05
N LYS A 20 -2.95 8.87 -10.59
CA LYS A 20 -4.22 8.79 -9.85
C LYS A 20 -4.92 7.43 -9.95
N ASP A 21 -4.41 6.52 -10.77
CA ASP A 21 -5.05 5.23 -10.99
C ASP A 21 -4.73 4.33 -9.79
N LYS A 22 -5.76 3.93 -9.03
CA LYS A 22 -5.61 3.04 -7.87
C LYS A 22 -5.33 1.58 -8.26
N PHE A 23 -5.64 1.24 -9.50
CA PHE A 23 -5.53 -0.10 -10.06
C PHE A 23 -4.96 -0.03 -11.47
N CYS A 24 -4.21 -1.06 -11.84
CA CYS A 24 -3.70 -1.21 -13.19
C CYS A 24 -4.85 -1.51 -14.15
N PRO A 25 -5.10 -0.67 -15.19
CA PRO A 25 -6.13 -0.96 -16.18
C PRO A 25 -5.77 -2.18 -17.05
N ARG A 26 -4.50 -2.61 -17.06
CA ARG A 26 -4.05 -3.79 -17.81
C ARG A 26 -4.16 -5.09 -17.01
N CYS A 27 -3.72 -5.12 -15.76
CA CYS A 27 -3.65 -6.36 -14.97
C CYS A 27 -4.55 -6.40 -13.73
N GLY A 28 -5.30 -5.32 -13.45
CA GLY A 28 -6.24 -5.26 -12.33
C GLY A 28 -5.60 -5.21 -10.93
N LYS A 29 -4.26 -5.24 -10.83
CA LYS A 29 -3.56 -5.21 -9.54
C LYS A 29 -3.61 -3.81 -8.94
N PHE A 30 -3.73 -3.74 -7.61
CA PHE A 30 -3.64 -2.48 -6.88
C PHE A 30 -2.23 -1.88 -6.97
N PHE A 31 -2.14 -0.60 -7.28
CA PHE A 31 -0.92 0.18 -7.10
C PHE A 31 -0.84 0.60 -5.64
N ALA A 32 -0.38 -0.29 -4.78
CA ALA A 32 -0.01 0.12 -3.42
C ALA A 32 1.25 1.01 -3.46
N SER A 33 2.13 0.83 -4.45
CA SER A 33 3.49 1.35 -4.38
C SER A 33 3.89 2.20 -5.60
N VAL A 34 4.31 3.44 -5.34
CA VAL A 34 5.05 4.30 -6.27
C VAL A 34 6.53 3.90 -6.22
N ARG A 35 7.18 3.77 -7.39
CA ARG A 35 8.63 3.50 -7.48
C ARG A 35 9.40 4.74 -7.93
N CYS A 36 10.46 5.08 -7.20
CA CYS A 36 11.39 6.15 -7.53
C CYS A 36 12.20 5.78 -8.79
N PRO A 37 12.26 6.63 -9.83
CA PRO A 37 13.07 6.36 -11.02
C PRO A 37 14.58 6.56 -10.80
N ALA A 38 14.99 7.30 -9.76
CA ALA A 38 16.41 7.58 -9.52
C ALA A 38 17.11 6.49 -8.69
N CYS A 39 16.43 5.94 -7.68
CA CYS A 39 17.03 4.92 -6.79
C CYS A 39 16.26 3.60 -6.73
N GLY A 40 15.09 3.51 -7.36
CA GLY A 40 14.26 2.30 -7.33
C GLY A 40 13.49 2.06 -6.04
N PHE A 41 13.55 2.96 -5.04
CA PHE A 41 12.76 2.87 -3.82
C PHE A 41 11.26 2.78 -4.14
N ALA A 42 10.56 1.80 -3.57
CA ALA A 42 9.13 1.59 -3.78
C ALA A 42 8.37 1.77 -2.46
N GLY A 43 7.24 2.48 -2.48
CA GLY A 43 6.41 2.70 -1.29
C GLY A 43 5.15 3.51 -1.61
N ASP A 44 4.27 3.71 -0.64
CA ASP A 44 2.99 4.38 -0.87
C ASP A 44 3.12 5.79 -1.45
N SER A 45 2.15 6.19 -2.27
CA SER A 45 2.08 7.54 -2.85
C SER A 45 2.14 8.68 -1.80
N SER A 46 1.71 8.42 -0.57
CA SER A 46 1.80 9.35 0.57
C SER A 46 3.24 9.65 0.98
N VAL A 47 4.14 8.67 0.90
CA VAL A 47 5.56 8.79 1.26
C VAL A 47 6.32 9.62 0.23
N PHE A 48 5.83 9.68 -1.00
CA PHE A 48 6.42 10.47 -2.10
C PHE A 48 5.85 11.89 -2.21
N ARG A 49 4.96 12.32 -1.30
CA ARG A 49 4.32 13.66 -1.35
C ARG A 49 5.34 14.80 -1.41
N ASP A 50 6.42 14.67 -0.66
CA ASP A 50 7.48 15.70 -0.54
C ASP A 50 8.75 15.34 -1.34
N GLY A 51 8.71 14.27 -2.15
CA GLY A 51 9.87 13.69 -2.85
C GLY A 51 10.25 12.32 -2.32
N CYS A 52 11.26 11.68 -2.92
CA CYS A 52 11.69 10.34 -2.52
C CYS A 52 12.51 10.38 -1.22
N PRO A 53 12.13 9.65 -0.15
CA PRO A 53 12.85 9.68 1.12
C PRO A 53 14.22 8.97 1.07
N ALA A 54 14.44 8.09 0.10
CA ALA A 54 15.67 7.32 0.01
C ALA A 54 16.81 8.09 -0.69
N CYS A 55 16.49 8.92 -1.70
CA CYS A 55 17.51 9.59 -2.52
C CYS A 55 17.24 11.08 -2.78
N GLY A 56 16.13 11.63 -2.30
CA GLY A 56 15.77 13.03 -2.51
C GLY A 56 15.24 13.36 -3.91
N TYR A 57 14.93 12.37 -4.75
CA TYR A 57 14.35 12.62 -6.07
C TYR A 57 13.03 13.40 -5.97
N ALA A 58 12.93 14.52 -6.69
CA ALA A 58 11.78 15.43 -6.71
C ALA A 58 11.44 16.12 -5.36
N VAL A 59 12.41 16.28 -4.45
CA VAL A 59 12.24 17.17 -3.29
C VAL A 59 12.15 18.62 -3.77
N ASN A 60 10.96 19.21 -3.67
CA ASN A 60 10.76 20.62 -3.99
C ASN A 60 11.17 21.41 -2.75
N GLY A 61 12.25 22.19 -2.82
CA GLY A 61 12.88 22.90 -1.69
C GLY A 61 12.06 23.99 -1.00
N ARG A 62 10.75 23.80 -0.82
CA ARG A 62 9.89 24.63 0.04
C ARG A 62 9.51 23.85 1.29
N GLY A 63 10.52 23.66 2.14
CA GLY A 63 10.40 23.59 3.60
C GLY A 63 9.66 22.40 4.20
N SER A 64 10.41 21.40 4.64
CA SER A 64 10.10 20.75 5.91
C SER A 64 11.40 20.44 6.65
N ASN A 65 11.97 21.49 7.25
CA ASN A 65 12.72 21.30 8.48
C ASN A 65 11.70 21.04 9.61
N ARG A 66 11.08 19.87 9.57
CA ARG A 66 10.39 19.30 10.73
C ARG A 66 11.03 17.96 10.96
N SER A 67 11.76 17.88 12.06
CA SER A 67 11.99 16.67 12.83
C SER A 67 10.81 15.73 12.63
N GLY A 68 11.01 14.70 11.80
CA GLY A 68 9.95 13.74 11.51
C GLY A 68 9.58 13.05 12.82
N PRO A 69 8.29 12.93 13.17
CA PRO A 69 7.93 11.93 14.15
C PRO A 69 8.23 10.59 13.50
N GLU A 70 9.19 9.88 14.08
CA GLU A 70 9.30 8.42 14.09
C GLU A 70 8.35 7.73 13.11
N GLY A 71 8.86 7.43 11.91
CA GLY A 71 8.11 6.68 10.91
C GLY A 71 7.78 5.30 11.48
N LYS A 72 6.58 5.14 12.03
CA LYS A 72 6.01 3.82 12.29
C LYS A 72 5.93 3.10 10.95
N ARG A 73 6.85 2.14 10.79
CA ARG A 73 6.91 1.15 9.72
C ARG A 73 5.52 0.56 9.50
N GLY A 74 4.84 0.99 8.43
CA GLY A 74 3.66 0.31 7.91
C GLY A 74 4.12 -0.97 7.24
N ASN A 75 4.17 -2.07 8.00
CA ASN A 75 4.38 -3.39 7.45
C ASN A 75 3.04 -3.81 6.82
N ALA A 76 2.95 -3.74 5.49
CA ALA A 76 1.81 -4.26 4.74
C ALA A 76 1.84 -5.80 4.75
N THR A 77 1.54 -6.39 5.91
CA THR A 77 1.11 -7.79 6.03
C THR A 77 -0.41 -7.78 6.03
N PRO A 78 -1.11 -8.61 5.23
CA PRO A 78 -2.56 -8.75 5.35
C PRO A 78 -2.85 -9.09 6.81
N ASP A 79 -3.49 -8.18 7.52
CA ASP A 79 -3.76 -8.32 8.95
C ASP A 79 -4.49 -9.65 9.14
N PRO A 80 -3.85 -10.66 9.79
CA PRO A 80 -4.55 -11.89 10.09
C PRO A 80 -5.77 -11.48 10.91
N LEU A 81 -6.94 -11.96 10.48
CA LEU A 81 -8.20 -11.70 11.16
C LEU A 81 -7.95 -11.87 12.66
N PRO A 82 -8.33 -10.87 13.49
CA PRO A 82 -8.01 -10.85 14.90
C PRO A 82 -8.12 -12.23 15.55
N TRP A 83 -7.15 -12.59 16.39
CA TRP A 83 -7.11 -13.87 17.07
C TRP A 83 -8.41 -14.28 17.79
N TRP A 84 -9.27 -13.33 18.17
CA TRP A 84 -10.59 -13.57 18.76
C TRP A 84 -11.65 -14.10 17.76
N ILE A 85 -11.40 -13.96 16.46
CA ILE A 85 -12.31 -14.43 15.40
C ILE A 85 -12.28 -15.95 15.31
N TYR A 86 -11.14 -16.60 15.54
CA TYR A 86 -11.05 -18.06 15.55
C TYR A 86 -11.92 -18.72 16.63
N PRO A 87 -11.86 -18.32 17.92
CA PRO A 87 -12.78 -18.86 18.92
C PRO A 87 -14.22 -18.42 18.67
N ALA A 88 -14.48 -17.21 18.15
CA ALA A 88 -15.84 -16.78 17.81
C ALA A 88 -16.48 -17.67 16.74
N VAL A 89 -15.78 -17.93 15.63
CA VAL A 89 -16.25 -18.81 14.55
C VAL A 89 -16.34 -20.27 15.01
N SER A 90 -15.38 -20.72 15.83
CA SER A 90 -15.40 -22.07 16.40
C SER A 90 -16.62 -22.30 17.29
N LEU A 91 -16.97 -21.34 18.17
CA LEU A 91 -18.17 -21.44 19.02
C LEU A 91 -19.47 -21.44 18.20
N ILE A 92 -19.56 -20.59 17.18
CA ILE A 92 -20.73 -20.54 16.28
C ILE A 92 -20.90 -21.89 15.58
N PHE A 93 -19.82 -22.49 15.08
CA PHE A 93 -19.87 -23.78 14.39
C PHE A 93 -20.28 -24.92 15.33
N ILE A 94 -19.72 -24.96 16.56
CA ILE A 94 -20.07 -25.96 17.58
C ILE A 94 -21.56 -25.85 17.96
N ALA A 95 -22.08 -24.64 18.14
CA ALA A 95 -23.48 -24.42 18.47
C ALA A 95 -24.42 -24.92 17.36
N LEU A 96 -24.09 -24.65 16.09
CA LEU A 96 -24.88 -25.12 14.93
C LEU A 96 -24.90 -26.65 14.83
N LEU A 97 -23.75 -27.31 15.04
CA LEU A 97 -23.68 -28.77 15.04
C LEU A 97 -24.49 -29.39 16.18
N ALA A 98 -24.44 -28.81 17.38
CA ALA A 98 -25.22 -29.29 18.51
C ALA A 98 -26.74 -29.18 18.26
N ILE A 99 -27.20 -28.06 17.70
CA ILE A 99 -28.61 -27.86 17.35
C ILE A 99 -29.06 -28.87 16.29
N ALA A 100 -28.24 -29.12 15.26
CA ALA A 100 -28.54 -30.08 14.21
C ALA A 100 -28.54 -31.55 14.67
N LEU A 101 -27.86 -31.88 15.78
CA LEU A 101 -27.85 -33.23 16.35
C LEU A 101 -29.02 -33.47 17.32
N ILE A 102 -29.63 -32.41 17.84
CA ILE A 102 -30.77 -32.47 18.79
C ILE A 102 -32.12 -32.43 18.06
N HIS A 103 -32.14 -31.95 16.81
CA HIS A 103 -33.34 -31.79 16.00
C HIS A 103 -33.46 -32.86 14.90
#